data_AF-A0A2M7NQ58-F1
#
_entry.id   AF-A0A2M7NQ58-F1
#
_cell.length_a   1.000
_cell.length_b   1.000
_cell.length_c   1.000
_cell.angle_alpha   90.00
_cell.angle_beta   90.00
_cell.angle_gamma   90.00
#
_symmetry.space_group_name_H-M   'P 1'
#
loop_
_entity.id
_entity.type
_entity.pdbx_description
1 polymer ?
#
loop_
_entity_poly.entity_id
_entity_poly.type
_entity_poly.pdbx_seq_one_letter_code
_entity_poly.pdbx_strand_id
1 'polypeptide(L)'
;MSCKIKLYHQTNFLKIVSMKRIFLTSLFLLLFTTINSQKTASGYYMNQSNDTIAAEIKIGKGVFGQMSTNFTDEVYIKDSLNNFKKFSPSDIKSYGFEYEGKKYIFFSKPTKKGENKFLVPMYLGNKGSLYQYGNFIAGNGYALPSQQVFYTFEKPNEEYLFLRNILNKKFKIQIKEFYSEHLETQELIDKKLQYWLDLNKDLIEIMQSINK
;
A
#
# COMPACT_ATOMS: atom_id res chain seq x y z
N MET A 1 -72.02 17.32 -26.46
CA MET A 1 -71.37 16.30 -25.61
C MET A 1 -70.03 15.75 -26.16
N SER A 2 -69.57 16.17 -27.35
CA SER A 2 -68.39 15.59 -28.03
C SER A 2 -67.02 16.21 -27.65
N CYS A 3 -66.98 17.32 -26.93
CA CYS A 3 -65.72 18.05 -26.65
C CYS A 3 -64.95 17.49 -25.44
N LYS A 4 -65.66 16.96 -24.41
CA LYS A 4 -65.04 16.44 -23.18
C LYS A 4 -64.26 15.13 -23.38
N ILE A 5 -64.65 14.28 -24.33
CA ILE A 5 -64.01 12.98 -24.59
C ILE A 5 -62.64 13.18 -25.27
N LYS A 6 -62.50 14.19 -26.15
CA LYS A 6 -61.24 14.51 -26.85
C LYS A 6 -60.15 14.99 -25.87
N LEU A 7 -60.52 15.84 -24.91
CA LEU A 7 -59.60 16.36 -23.88
C LEU A 7 -59.12 15.27 -22.91
N TYR A 8 -59.96 14.29 -22.57
CA TYR A 8 -59.60 13.17 -21.69
C TYR A 8 -58.58 12.21 -22.33
N HIS A 9 -58.73 11.93 -23.63
CA HIS A 9 -57.76 11.10 -24.35
C HIS A 9 -56.42 11.82 -24.57
N GLN A 10 -56.43 13.12 -24.83
CA GLN A 10 -55.21 13.90 -25.05
C GLN A 10 -54.38 14.06 -23.77
N THR A 11 -55.03 14.24 -22.62
CA THR A 11 -54.36 14.31 -21.30
C THR A 11 -53.79 12.96 -20.85
N ASN A 12 -54.48 11.85 -21.11
CA ASN A 12 -53.95 10.51 -20.82
C ASN A 12 -52.79 10.12 -21.73
N PHE A 13 -52.83 10.49 -23.02
CA PHE A 13 -51.73 10.25 -23.95
C PHE A 13 -50.46 11.02 -23.55
N LEU A 14 -50.60 12.30 -23.19
CA LEU A 14 -49.48 13.13 -22.70
C LEU A 14 -48.87 12.58 -21.40
N LYS A 15 -49.69 12.07 -20.47
CA LYS A 15 -49.22 11.39 -19.25
C LYS A 15 -48.43 10.12 -19.56
N ILE A 16 -48.90 9.29 -20.49
CA ILE A 16 -48.21 8.04 -20.89
C ILE A 16 -46.86 8.35 -21.57
N VAL A 17 -46.81 9.36 -22.44
CA VAL A 17 -45.56 9.79 -23.09
C VAL A 17 -44.58 10.37 -22.06
N SER A 18 -45.07 11.14 -21.08
CA SER A 18 -44.25 11.68 -19.98
C SER A 18 -43.69 10.57 -19.07
N MET A 19 -44.51 9.60 -18.68
CA MET A 19 -44.07 8.45 -17.87
C MET A 19 -43.06 7.55 -18.60
N LYS A 20 -43.26 7.32 -19.91
CA LYS A 20 -42.29 6.57 -20.74
C LYS A 20 -40.95 7.29 -20.85
N ARG A 21 -40.95 8.63 -20.94
CA ARG A 21 -39.72 9.44 -20.94
C ARG A 21 -39.00 9.37 -19.60
N ILE A 22 -39.72 9.48 -18.48
CA ILE A 22 -39.14 9.36 -17.13
C ILE A 22 -38.51 7.98 -16.93
N PHE A 23 -39.19 6.91 -17.34
CA PHE A 23 -38.66 5.55 -17.28
C PHE A 23 -37.43 5.36 -18.17
N LEU A 24 -37.44 5.88 -19.40
CA LEU A 24 -36.26 5.83 -20.26
C LEU A 24 -35.09 6.61 -19.66
N THR A 25 -35.33 7.78 -19.07
CA THR A 25 -34.27 8.58 -18.44
C THR A 25 -33.71 7.90 -17.19
N SER A 26 -34.54 7.23 -16.38
CA SER A 26 -34.04 6.50 -15.21
C SER A 26 -33.25 5.26 -15.61
N LEU A 27 -33.69 4.56 -16.67
CA LEU A 27 -32.96 3.42 -17.24
C LEU A 27 -31.61 3.86 -17.82
N PHE A 28 -31.57 5.00 -18.51
CA PHE A 28 -30.32 5.56 -19.06
C PHE A 28 -29.36 6.00 -17.93
N LEU A 29 -29.88 6.61 -16.86
CA LEU A 29 -29.10 6.95 -15.65
C LEU A 29 -28.53 5.70 -14.95
N LEU A 30 -29.29 4.60 -14.90
CA LEU A 30 -28.82 3.34 -14.33
C LEU A 30 -27.68 2.71 -15.15
N LEU A 31 -27.73 2.81 -16.48
CA LEU A 31 -26.69 2.27 -17.37
C LEU A 31 -25.33 2.98 -17.21
N PHE A 32 -25.31 4.27 -16.82
CA PHE A 32 -24.07 5.00 -16.55
C PHE A 32 -23.41 4.65 -15.20
N THR A 33 -24.08 3.92 -14.30
CA THR A 33 -23.52 3.62 -12.98
C THR A 33 -22.51 2.46 -12.95
N THR A 34 -22.24 1.81 -14.08
CA THR A 34 -21.47 0.55 -14.10
C THR A 34 -20.07 0.61 -14.73
N ILE A 35 -19.46 1.78 -14.87
CA ILE A 35 -18.02 1.86 -15.20
C ILE A 35 -17.20 2.07 -13.92
N ASN A 36 -17.30 1.11 -12.99
CA ASN A 36 -16.31 0.97 -11.92
C ASN A 36 -15.10 0.20 -12.48
N SER A 37 -14.33 0.85 -13.38
CA SER A 37 -13.07 0.28 -13.83
C SER A 37 -12.15 0.08 -12.62
N GLN A 38 -11.77 -1.17 -12.39
CA GLN A 38 -10.81 -1.57 -11.37
C GLN A 38 -9.43 -1.13 -11.85
N LYS A 39 -8.79 -0.20 -11.13
CA LYS A 39 -7.48 0.33 -11.52
C LYS A 39 -6.42 -0.76 -11.35
N THR A 40 -5.66 -1.01 -12.39
CA THR A 40 -4.44 -1.81 -12.36
C THR A 40 -3.23 -0.94 -12.64
N ALA A 41 -2.06 -1.42 -12.26
CA ALA A 41 -0.77 -0.82 -12.55
C ALA A 41 0.16 -1.89 -13.13
N SER A 42 0.94 -1.53 -14.15
CA SER A 42 2.02 -2.40 -14.62
C SER A 42 3.09 -2.53 -13.53
N GLY A 43 3.57 -3.74 -13.35
CA GLY A 43 4.53 -4.08 -12.31
C GLY A 43 5.17 -5.44 -12.54
N TYR A 44 5.67 -6.01 -11.45
CA TYR A 44 6.31 -7.32 -11.43
C TYR A 44 6.16 -7.95 -10.07
N TYR A 45 6.37 -9.26 -10.00
CA TYR A 45 6.65 -9.96 -8.76
C TYR A 45 7.85 -10.89 -8.93
N MET A 46 8.49 -11.22 -7.81
CA MET A 46 9.57 -12.18 -7.75
C MET A 46 9.08 -13.45 -7.08
N ASN A 47 9.16 -14.59 -7.78
CA ASN A 47 8.77 -15.88 -7.22
C ASN A 47 9.80 -16.39 -6.19
N GLN A 48 9.53 -17.54 -5.57
CA GLN A 48 10.46 -18.14 -4.61
C GLN A 48 11.80 -18.60 -5.24
N SER A 49 11.80 -18.85 -6.55
CA SER A 49 13.00 -19.20 -7.33
C SER A 49 13.84 -17.99 -7.76
N ASN A 50 13.48 -16.77 -7.35
CA ASN A 50 14.08 -15.49 -7.77
C ASN A 50 13.83 -15.09 -9.24
N ASP A 51 12.87 -15.72 -9.93
CA ASP A 51 12.47 -15.26 -11.25
C ASP A 51 11.61 -14.00 -11.11
N THR A 52 11.91 -12.99 -11.93
CA THR A 52 11.11 -11.76 -12.01
C THR A 52 10.08 -11.90 -13.12
N ILE A 53 8.80 -11.81 -12.77
CA ILE A 53 7.67 -12.04 -13.67
C ILE A 53 6.89 -10.73 -13.81
N ALA A 54 6.76 -10.24 -15.04
CA ALA A 54 5.95 -9.06 -15.33
C ALA A 54 4.47 -9.34 -15.04
N ALA A 55 3.77 -8.36 -14.46
CA ALA A 55 2.42 -8.53 -13.96
C ALA A 55 1.61 -7.22 -13.98
N GLU A 56 0.27 -7.34 -14.04
CA GLU A 56 -0.62 -6.23 -13.70
C GLU A 56 -1.07 -6.38 -12.24
N ILE A 57 -0.76 -5.37 -11.43
CA ILE A 57 -1.09 -5.32 -10.01
C ILE A 57 -2.41 -4.57 -9.82
N LYS A 58 -3.35 -5.15 -9.09
CA LYS A 58 -4.59 -4.47 -8.71
C LYS A 58 -4.30 -3.40 -7.67
N ILE A 59 -4.73 -2.17 -7.95
CA ILE A 59 -4.63 -1.06 -7.01
C ILE A 59 -5.88 -1.03 -6.15
N GLY A 60 -5.71 -1.29 -4.84
CA GLY A 60 -6.80 -1.19 -3.88
C GLY A 60 -7.34 0.25 -3.82
N LYS A 61 -8.67 0.40 -3.79
CA LYS A 61 -9.33 1.69 -3.53
C LYS A 61 -9.71 1.74 -2.05
N GLY A 62 -9.24 2.75 -1.33
CA GLY A 62 -9.71 3.13 0.00
C GLY A 62 -11.04 3.89 -0.08
N VAL A 63 -11.53 4.33 1.08
CA VAL A 63 -12.73 5.18 1.19
C VAL A 63 -12.50 6.47 0.40
N PHE A 64 -13.51 6.93 -0.35
CA PHE A 64 -13.42 8.10 -1.24
C PHE A 64 -12.47 7.99 -2.44
N GLY A 65 -12.09 6.76 -2.85
CA GLY A 65 -11.36 6.55 -4.11
C GLY A 65 -9.86 6.85 -4.06
N GLN A 66 -9.32 7.15 -2.88
CA GLN A 66 -7.88 7.21 -2.63
C GLN A 66 -7.28 5.79 -2.72
N MET A 67 -5.97 5.68 -2.96
CA MET A 67 -5.29 4.38 -2.94
C MET A 67 -5.35 3.78 -1.54
N SER A 68 -5.77 2.51 -1.42
CA SER A 68 -5.67 1.76 -0.16
C SER A 68 -4.22 1.71 0.27
N THR A 69 -3.96 1.82 1.57
CA THR A 69 -2.60 1.76 2.10
C THR A 69 -2.23 0.38 2.63
N ASN A 70 -3.17 -0.57 2.64
CA ASN A 70 -2.88 -1.94 3.03
C ASN A 70 -2.35 -2.76 1.84
N PHE A 71 -1.06 -2.61 1.61
CA PHE A 71 -0.27 -3.48 0.73
C PHE A 71 0.54 -4.52 1.51
N THR A 72 0.33 -4.63 2.82
CA THR A 72 1.24 -5.38 3.69
C THR A 72 0.88 -6.86 3.83
N ASP A 73 -0.40 -7.20 3.64
CA ASP A 73 -0.90 -8.56 3.90
C ASP A 73 -1.02 -9.38 2.61
N GLU A 74 -1.38 -8.75 1.49
CA GLU A 74 -1.64 -9.43 0.23
C GLU A 74 -1.52 -8.49 -0.97
N VAL A 75 -1.28 -9.08 -2.14
CA VAL A 75 -1.34 -8.41 -3.43
C VAL A 75 -2.19 -9.23 -4.39
N TYR A 76 -2.96 -8.55 -5.23
CA TYR A 76 -3.75 -9.19 -6.29
C TYR A 76 -3.06 -8.95 -7.63
N ILE A 77 -2.70 -10.03 -8.30
CA ILE A 77 -2.00 -10.05 -9.58
C ILE A 77 -2.95 -10.59 -10.63
N LYS A 78 -3.02 -9.93 -11.78
CA LYS A 78 -3.78 -10.42 -12.93
C LYS A 78 -3.07 -11.59 -13.58
N ASP A 79 -3.78 -12.69 -13.80
CA ASP A 79 -3.28 -13.87 -14.49
C ASP A 79 -3.49 -13.79 -16.01
N SER A 80 -3.01 -14.80 -16.74
CA SER A 80 -3.15 -14.91 -18.19
C SER A 80 -4.59 -15.06 -18.68
N LEU A 81 -5.53 -15.41 -17.79
CA LEU A 81 -6.95 -15.53 -18.07
C LEU A 81 -7.72 -14.23 -17.72
N ASN A 82 -7.00 -13.15 -17.43
CA ASN A 82 -7.53 -11.86 -16.96
C ASN A 82 -8.25 -11.91 -15.60
N ASN A 83 -8.06 -12.96 -14.80
CA ASN A 83 -8.57 -13.03 -13.44
C ASN A 83 -7.54 -12.47 -12.44
N PHE A 84 -8.01 -12.00 -11.29
CA PHE A 84 -7.11 -11.59 -10.21
C PHE A 84 -6.85 -12.75 -9.25
N LYS A 85 -5.60 -13.18 -9.19
CA LYS A 85 -5.09 -14.13 -8.21
C LYS A 85 -4.48 -13.39 -7.03
N LYS A 86 -4.84 -13.81 -5.82
CA LYS A 86 -4.27 -13.29 -4.57
C LYS A 86 -2.95 -13.98 -4.28
N PHE A 87 -1.95 -13.20 -3.89
CA PHE A 87 -0.64 -13.65 -3.40
C PHE A 87 -0.39 -13.05 -2.02
N SER A 88 0.10 -13.90 -1.14
CA SER A 88 0.56 -13.58 0.22
C SER A 88 2.09 -13.55 0.27
N PRO A 89 2.68 -13.04 1.37
CA PRO A 89 4.14 -13.04 1.56
C PRO A 89 4.80 -14.42 1.54
N SER A 90 4.05 -15.51 1.72
CA SER A 90 4.58 -16.87 1.55
C SER A 90 4.61 -17.32 0.09
N ASP A 91 3.81 -16.70 -0.78
CA ASP A 91 3.70 -17.11 -2.19
C ASP A 91 4.79 -16.50 -3.07
N ILE A 92 5.27 -15.30 -2.73
CA ILE A 92 6.26 -14.52 -3.50
C ILE A 92 7.27 -13.84 -2.58
N LYS A 93 8.46 -13.53 -3.09
CA LYS A 93 9.54 -12.86 -2.33
C LYS A 93 9.40 -11.34 -2.30
N SER A 94 8.92 -10.76 -3.39
CA SER A 94 8.73 -9.33 -3.52
C SER A 94 7.79 -9.02 -4.67
N TYR A 95 7.30 -7.80 -4.70
CA TYR A 95 6.63 -7.25 -5.86
C TYR A 95 6.80 -5.74 -5.92
N GLY A 96 6.60 -5.18 -7.10
CA GLY A 96 6.65 -3.75 -7.30
C GLY A 96 5.79 -3.32 -8.48
N PHE A 97 5.38 -2.05 -8.46
CA PHE A 97 4.57 -1.46 -9.52
C PHE A 97 4.77 0.05 -9.57
N GLU A 98 4.38 0.65 -10.68
CA GLU A 98 4.38 2.10 -10.85
C GLU A 98 2.95 2.62 -10.96
N TYR A 99 2.60 3.59 -10.12
CA TYR A 99 1.28 4.19 -10.12
C TYR A 99 1.40 5.70 -9.89
N GLU A 100 0.78 6.50 -10.78
CA GLU A 100 0.83 7.97 -10.73
C GLU A 100 2.26 8.54 -10.64
N GLY A 101 3.19 7.95 -11.40
CA GLY A 101 4.60 8.37 -11.46
C GLY A 101 5.42 8.00 -10.21
N LYS A 102 4.85 7.24 -9.27
CA LYS A 102 5.54 6.75 -8.07
C LYS A 102 5.79 5.26 -8.18
N LYS A 103 7.01 4.86 -7.82
CA LYS A 103 7.41 3.46 -7.73
C LYS A 103 7.13 2.93 -6.33
N TYR A 104 6.47 1.80 -6.27
CA TYR A 104 6.18 1.07 -5.05
C TYR A 104 6.89 -0.27 -5.11
N ILE A 105 7.63 -0.61 -4.06
CA ILE A 105 8.40 -1.86 -3.96
C ILE A 105 8.14 -2.43 -2.58
N PHE A 106 7.89 -3.73 -2.51
CA PHE A 106 7.62 -4.45 -1.27
C PHE A 106 8.36 -5.78 -1.25
N PHE A 107 8.85 -6.17 -0.07
CA PHE A 107 9.57 -7.42 0.17
C PHE A 107 8.87 -8.24 1.25
N SER A 108 8.75 -9.54 1.03
CA SER A 108 8.28 -10.50 2.03
C SER A 108 9.33 -10.67 3.10
N LYS A 109 9.05 -10.17 4.30
CA LYS A 109 9.96 -10.24 5.45
C LYS A 109 9.20 -10.57 6.73
N PRO A 110 9.86 -11.24 7.69
CA PRO A 110 9.24 -11.55 8.97
C PRO A 110 8.93 -10.28 9.76
N THR A 111 7.98 -10.40 10.68
CA THR A 111 7.64 -9.36 11.65
C THR A 111 7.88 -9.88 13.06
N LYS A 112 7.77 -9.00 14.07
CA LYS A 112 7.92 -9.38 15.49
C LYS A 112 7.04 -10.56 15.93
N LYS A 113 5.89 -10.76 15.28
CA LYS A 113 4.94 -11.82 15.60
C LYS A 113 5.25 -13.15 14.90
N GLY A 114 6.28 -13.19 14.06
CA GLY A 114 6.68 -14.37 13.30
C GLY A 114 5.99 -14.52 11.95
N GLU A 115 4.88 -13.80 11.68
CA GLU A 115 4.32 -13.78 10.33
C GLU A 115 5.16 -12.95 9.35
N ASN A 116 5.19 -13.39 8.09
CA ASN A 116 5.73 -12.60 7.00
C ASN A 116 4.70 -11.56 6.53
N LYS A 117 5.18 -10.35 6.24
CA LYS A 117 4.42 -9.27 5.60
C LYS A 117 5.21 -8.70 4.44
N PHE A 118 4.50 -8.04 3.53
CA PHE A 118 5.10 -7.23 2.49
C PHE A 118 5.53 -5.88 3.07
N LEU A 119 6.83 -5.71 3.28
CA LEU A 119 7.43 -4.53 3.91
C LEU A 119 8.03 -3.60 2.84
N VAL A 120 7.96 -2.29 3.07
CA VAL A 120 8.59 -1.29 2.21
C VAL A 120 10.07 -1.20 2.57
N PRO A 121 11.00 -1.36 1.61
CA PRO A 121 12.42 -1.17 1.89
C PRO A 121 12.71 0.33 2.13
N MET A 122 13.37 0.65 3.24
CA MET A 122 13.93 1.98 3.49
C MET A 122 15.39 2.07 3.07
N TYR A 123 16.13 0.97 3.26
CA TYR A 123 17.52 0.84 2.87
C TYR A 123 17.82 -0.62 2.55
N LEU A 124 18.48 -0.88 1.41
CA LEU A 124 18.94 -2.21 1.02
C LEU A 124 20.46 -2.20 0.97
N GLY A 125 21.08 -3.08 1.73
CA GLY A 125 22.52 -3.14 1.90
C GLY A 125 23.04 -4.57 2.08
N ASN A 126 24.33 -4.76 1.82
CA ASN A 126 25.00 -6.05 1.87
C ASN A 126 25.42 -6.47 3.29
N LYS A 127 25.56 -5.53 4.23
CA LYS A 127 25.86 -5.76 5.66
C LYS A 127 24.62 -5.60 6.53
N GLY A 128 23.63 -4.84 6.07
CA GLY A 128 22.34 -4.73 6.73
C GLY A 128 21.30 -4.04 5.87
N SER A 129 20.06 -4.48 6.00
CA SER A 129 18.89 -3.90 5.33
C SER A 129 17.85 -3.43 6.36
N LEU A 130 17.05 -2.44 5.97
CA LEU A 130 16.00 -1.86 6.80
C LEU A 130 14.71 -1.78 6.01
N TYR A 131 13.65 -2.29 6.61
CA TYR A 131 12.30 -2.29 6.06
C TYR A 131 11.32 -1.67 7.05
N GLN A 132 10.20 -1.16 6.56
CA GLN A 132 9.13 -0.59 7.36
C GLN A 132 7.74 -1.09 6.94
N TYR A 133 6.83 -1.10 7.91
CA TYR A 133 5.39 -1.29 7.68
C TYR A 133 4.54 -0.57 8.73
N GLY A 134 3.27 -0.36 8.41
CA GLY A 134 2.31 0.33 9.27
C GLY A 134 1.20 1.00 8.46
N ASN A 135 0.28 1.67 9.15
CA ASN A 135 -0.84 2.39 8.51
C ASN A 135 -0.36 3.73 7.94
N PHE A 136 0.25 3.72 6.75
CA PHE A 136 0.49 4.97 6.03
C PHE A 136 -0.87 5.59 5.67
N ILE A 137 -1.11 6.85 5.99
CA ILE A 137 -2.20 7.61 5.38
C ILE A 137 -1.49 8.57 4.44
N ALA A 138 -1.56 8.30 3.15
CA ALA A 138 -1.22 9.30 2.14
C ALA A 138 -2.36 10.33 2.12
N GLY A 139 -2.24 11.39 2.91
CA GLY A 139 -3.24 12.46 2.97
C GLY A 139 -2.56 13.82 3.05
N ASN A 140 -2.73 14.63 2.01
CA ASN A 140 -2.54 16.08 2.11
C ASN A 140 -3.55 16.61 3.13
N GLY A 141 -3.08 17.23 4.21
CA GLY A 141 -3.91 18.01 5.14
C GLY A 141 -4.23 17.32 6.47
N TYR A 142 -3.59 17.82 7.53
CA TYR A 142 -4.09 17.97 8.90
C TYR A 142 -4.75 16.78 9.65
N ALA A 143 -4.56 15.53 9.23
CA ALA A 143 -4.86 14.38 10.08
C ALA A 143 -3.59 13.92 10.81
N LEU A 144 -3.53 14.15 12.14
CA LEU A 144 -2.46 13.64 13.00
C LEU A 144 -2.44 12.11 12.92
N PRO A 145 -1.39 11.48 12.36
CA PRO A 145 -1.31 10.04 12.37
C PRO A 145 -0.76 9.60 13.73
N SER A 146 -1.56 8.89 14.54
CA SER A 146 -0.97 7.95 15.50
C SER A 146 -0.46 6.72 14.74
N GLN A 147 0.48 6.94 13.81
CA GLN A 147 1.05 5.91 12.97
C GLN A 147 1.96 5.04 13.83
N GLN A 148 1.51 3.83 14.16
CA GLN A 148 2.41 2.79 14.63
C GLN A 148 3.23 2.34 13.42
N VAL A 149 4.45 2.84 13.32
CA VAL A 149 5.42 2.41 12.32
C VAL A 149 6.30 1.36 12.95
N PHE A 150 6.46 0.24 12.25
CA PHE A 150 7.30 -0.86 12.66
C PHE A 150 8.48 -0.96 11.71
N TYR A 151 9.65 -1.25 12.26
CA TYR A 151 10.91 -1.39 11.55
C TYR A 151 11.42 -2.82 11.69
N THR A 152 11.89 -3.38 10.58
CA THR A 152 12.58 -4.66 10.53
C THR A 152 13.99 -4.42 10.01
N PHE A 153 14.98 -4.61 10.86
CA PHE A 153 16.38 -4.66 10.48
C PHE A 153 16.74 -6.10 10.17
N GLU A 154 17.55 -6.31 9.15
CA GLU A 154 17.97 -7.61 8.67
C GLU A 154 19.47 -7.60 8.41
N LYS A 155 20.17 -8.60 8.94
CA LYS A 155 21.57 -8.90 8.59
C LYS A 155 21.64 -10.01 7.53
N PRO A 156 22.80 -10.22 6.88
CA PRO A 156 22.97 -11.23 5.83
C PRO A 156 22.80 -12.68 6.31
N ASN A 157 22.98 -12.92 7.61
CA ASN A 157 22.81 -14.21 8.26
C ASN A 157 21.35 -14.49 8.69
N GLU A 158 20.37 -13.75 8.16
CA GLU A 158 18.96 -13.85 8.53
C GLU A 158 18.69 -13.55 10.02
N GLU A 159 19.56 -12.77 10.65
CA GLU A 159 19.30 -12.19 11.97
C GLU A 159 18.40 -10.96 11.82
N TYR A 160 17.37 -10.86 12.66
CA TYR A 160 16.37 -9.81 12.59
C TYR A 160 16.24 -9.03 13.89
N LEU A 161 16.11 -7.71 13.78
CA LEU A 161 15.68 -6.84 14.87
C LEU A 161 14.37 -6.15 14.51
N PHE A 162 13.37 -6.31 15.38
CA PHE A 162 12.05 -5.71 15.21
C PHE A 162 11.83 -4.57 16.20
N LEU A 163 11.70 -3.36 15.68
CA LEU A 163 11.43 -2.16 16.47
C LEU A 163 10.11 -1.52 16.09
N ARG A 164 9.58 -0.69 16.99
CA ARG A 164 8.45 0.19 16.73
C ARG A 164 8.94 1.62 16.91
N ASN A 165 8.30 2.60 16.28
CA ASN A 165 8.55 4.03 16.46
C ASN A 165 8.19 4.58 17.86
N ILE A 166 8.49 3.82 18.92
CA ILE A 166 8.45 4.26 20.31
C ILE A 166 9.88 4.65 20.69
N LEU A 167 10.15 5.94 20.65
CA LEU A 167 11.49 6.49 20.85
C LEU A 167 11.83 6.54 22.33
N ASN A 168 12.63 5.59 22.78
CA ASN A 168 13.09 5.50 24.16
C ASN A 168 14.53 4.98 24.21
N LYS A 169 15.14 4.99 25.40
CA LYS A 169 16.51 4.47 25.59
C LYS A 169 16.66 3.02 25.11
N LYS A 170 15.60 2.20 25.24
CA LYS A 170 15.60 0.80 24.79
C LYS A 170 15.73 0.69 23.28
N PHE A 171 15.04 1.52 22.50
CA PHE A 171 15.16 1.56 21.04
C PHE A 171 16.62 1.74 20.62
N LYS A 172 17.30 2.74 21.20
CA LYS A 172 18.71 3.01 20.91
C LYS A 172 19.61 1.83 21.30
N ILE A 173 19.45 1.31 22.52
CA ILE A 173 20.25 0.18 23.03
C ILE A 173 20.11 -1.04 22.13
N GLN A 174 18.90 -1.36 21.69
CA GLN A 174 18.65 -2.52 20.83
C GLN A 174 19.33 -2.39 19.46
N ILE A 175 19.38 -1.19 18.86
CA ILE A 175 20.13 -0.97 17.61
C ILE A 175 21.64 -1.13 17.85
N LYS A 176 22.15 -0.58 18.95
CA LYS A 176 23.56 -0.68 19.32
C LYS A 176 24.00 -2.13 19.54
N GLU A 177 23.20 -2.91 20.26
CA GLU A 177 23.43 -4.34 20.50
C GLU A 177 23.37 -5.13 19.19
N PHE A 178 22.35 -4.87 18.37
CA PHE A 178 22.18 -5.55 17.10
C PHE A 178 23.34 -5.30 16.13
N TYR A 179 23.94 -4.10 16.11
CA TYR A 179 25.12 -3.79 15.29
C TYR A 179 26.40 -3.63 16.13
N SER A 180 26.55 -4.42 17.18
CA SER A 180 27.68 -4.32 18.12
C SER A 180 29.06 -4.51 17.48
N GLU A 181 29.11 -5.25 16.37
CA GLU A 181 30.31 -5.48 15.56
C GLU A 181 30.78 -4.23 14.78
N HIS A 182 29.93 -3.21 14.62
CA HIS A 182 30.23 -1.98 13.89
C HIS A 182 30.62 -0.85 14.84
N LEU A 183 31.84 -0.92 15.41
CA LEU A 183 32.34 0.03 16.42
C LEU A 183 32.21 1.50 15.98
N GLU A 184 32.57 1.82 14.74
CA GLU A 184 32.50 3.18 14.19
C GLU A 184 31.06 3.72 14.08
N THR A 185 30.07 2.83 13.96
CA THR A 185 28.65 3.21 13.89
C THR A 185 28.04 3.44 15.27
N GLN A 186 28.67 2.97 16.35
CA GLN A 186 28.14 3.12 17.71
C GLN A 186 28.03 4.60 18.12
N GLU A 187 29.04 5.41 17.82
CA GLU A 187 29.03 6.86 18.09
C GLU A 187 27.98 7.59 17.24
N LEU A 188 27.84 7.16 15.97
CA LEU A 188 26.82 7.72 15.08
C LEU A 188 25.41 7.44 15.59
N ILE A 189 25.15 6.22 16.06
CA ILE A 189 23.86 5.85 16.66
C ILE A 189 23.58 6.73 17.89
N ASP A 190 24.56 6.94 18.75
CA ASP A 190 24.40 7.80 19.93
C ASP A 190 24.08 9.25 19.58
N LYS A 191 24.77 9.80 18.59
CA LYS A 191 24.56 11.18 18.10
C LYS A 191 23.19 11.35 17.44
N LYS A 192 22.82 10.45 16.53
CA LYS A 192 21.61 10.56 15.72
C LYS A 192 20.36 10.30 16.53
N LEU A 193 20.40 9.29 17.41
CA LEU A 193 19.27 8.92 18.26
C LEU A 193 19.28 9.67 19.61
N GLN A 194 19.90 10.86 19.68
CA GLN A 194 19.85 11.70 20.88
C GLN A 194 18.58 12.55 20.94
N TYR A 195 18.23 13.21 19.83
CA TYR A 195 17.16 14.21 19.77
C TYR A 195 15.93 13.76 18.97
N TRP A 196 16.04 12.66 18.21
CA TRP A 196 14.91 11.97 17.58
C TRP A 196 14.02 12.84 16.69
N LEU A 197 14.61 13.83 16.01
CA LEU A 197 13.86 14.83 15.23
C LEU A 197 13.35 14.26 13.90
N ASP A 198 14.15 13.41 13.24
CA ASP A 198 13.80 12.77 11.97
C ASP A 198 14.29 11.31 11.94
N LEU A 199 13.53 10.44 12.60
CA LEU A 199 13.91 9.04 12.77
C LEU A 199 14.18 8.34 11.43
N ASN A 200 13.40 8.60 10.38
CA ASN A 200 13.58 7.92 9.12
C ASN A 200 14.91 8.30 8.46
N LYS A 201 15.22 9.60 8.43
CA LYS A 201 16.50 10.10 7.93
C LYS A 201 17.68 9.58 8.77
N ASP A 202 17.54 9.65 10.09
CA ASP A 202 18.58 9.21 11.02
C ASP A 202 18.87 7.71 10.88
N LEU A 203 17.84 6.87 10.72
CA LEU A 203 17.99 5.44 10.46
C LEU A 203 18.68 5.17 9.11
N ILE A 204 18.32 5.90 8.04
CA ILE A 204 18.98 5.74 6.74
C ILE A 204 20.47 6.08 6.83
N GLU A 205 20.85 7.15 7.55
CA GLU A 205 22.26 7.51 7.74
C GLU A 205 23.02 6.45 8.57
N ILE A 206 22.38 5.88 9.60
CA ILE A 206 22.95 4.76 10.37
C ILE A 206 23.16 3.55 9.44
N MET A 207 22.17 3.19 8.63
CA MET A 207 22.26 2.08 7.68
C MET A 207 23.36 2.30 6.63
N GLN A 208 23.54 3.54 6.15
CA GLN A 208 24.65 3.90 5.27
C GLN A 208 26.00 3.66 5.95
N SER A 209 26.15 3.98 7.23
CA SER A 209 27.39 3.73 7.96
C SER A 209 27.68 2.24 8.16
N ILE A 210 26.65 1.43 8.45
CA ILE A 210 26.79 -0.03 8.63
C ILE A 210 27.27 -0.71 7.34
N ASN A 211 26.84 -0.19 6.19
CA ASN A 211 27.07 -0.78 4.87
C ASN A 211 28.29 -0.24 4.12
N LYS A 212 29.09 0.64 4.75
CA LYS A 212 30.46 0.94 4.29
C LYS A 212 31.35 -0.21 4.66
#